data_AF-A0A1L5TUM7-F1
#
_entry.id   AF-A0A1L5TUM7-F1
#
_cell.length_a   1.000
_cell.length_b   1.000
_cell.length_c   1.000
_cell.angle_alpha   90.00
_cell.angle_beta   90.00
_cell.angle_gamma   90.00
#
_symmetry.space_group_name_H-M   'P 1'
#
loop_
_entity.id
_entity.type
_entity.pdbx_description
1 polymer ?
#
loop_
_entity_poly.entity_id
_entity_poly.type
_entity_poly.pdbx_seq_one_letter_code
_entity_poly.pdbx_strand_id
1 'polypeptide(L)' 'MKPPLGIAPKFDLLDELRSSIGNLVQKYKHDAHASSLFGDQDKARIYKRFANQLENLLKGGA' A
#
# COMPACT_ATOMS: atom_id res chain seq x y z
N MET A 1 18.12 -32.64 20.24
CA MET A 1 18.85 -31.45 19.78
C MET A 1 17.87 -30.29 19.69
N LYS A 2 18.18 -29.15 20.32
CA LYS A 2 17.37 -27.91 20.23
C LYS A 2 17.76 -27.19 18.92
N PRO A 3 16.82 -26.75 18.07
CA PRO A 3 17.19 -26.09 16.82
C PRO A 3 17.94 -24.78 17.12
N PRO A 4 18.92 -24.40 16.27
CA PRO A 4 19.63 -23.13 16.44
C PRO A 4 18.62 -21.99 16.29
N LEU A 5 18.68 -21.04 17.22
CA LEU A 5 17.83 -19.85 17.25
C LEU A 5 18.13 -19.03 15.99
N GLY A 6 17.38 -19.30 14.93
CA GLY A 6 17.38 -18.51 13.70
C GLY A 6 17.09 -17.07 14.08
N ILE A 7 17.94 -16.16 13.60
CA ILE A 7 17.70 -14.73 13.66
C ILE A 7 16.28 -14.49 13.14
N ALA A 8 15.42 -13.90 13.97
CA ALA A 8 14.05 -13.56 13.54
C ALA A 8 14.14 -12.70 12.26
N PRO A 9 13.37 -13.00 11.21
CA PRO A 9 13.44 -12.30 9.93
C PRO A 9 12.86 -10.89 10.08
N LYS A 10 13.65 -9.98 10.66
CA LYS A 10 13.24 -8.59 10.88
C LYS A 10 13.28 -7.77 9.59
N PHE A 11 14.05 -8.21 8.59
CA PHE A 11 14.11 -7.59 7.27
C PHE A 11 12.87 -7.93 6.43
N ASP A 12 12.38 -9.18 6.50
CA ASP A 12 11.20 -9.61 5.75
C ASP A 12 9.94 -8.83 6.12
N LEU A 13 9.75 -8.47 7.40
CA LEU A 13 8.53 -7.76 7.83
C LEU A 13 8.41 -6.35 7.27
N LEU A 14 9.52 -5.60 7.21
CA LEU A 14 9.50 -4.23 6.67
C LEU A 14 9.33 -4.24 5.16
N ASP A 15 9.96 -5.18 4.47
CA ASP A 15 9.79 -5.36 3.03
C ASP A 15 8.38 -5.86 2.67
N GLU A 16 7.81 -6.77 3.47
CA GLU A 16 6.43 -7.22 3.33
C GLU A 16 5.42 -6.09 3.59
N LEU A 17 5.67 -5.26 4.61
CA LEU A 17 4.86 -4.08 4.88
C LEU A 17 4.93 -3.09 3.71
N ARG A 18 6.13 -2.79 3.22
CA ARG A 18 6.34 -1.91 2.06
C ARG A 18 5.65 -2.44 0.82
N SER A 19 5.73 -3.75 0.57
CA SER A 19 5.05 -4.43 -0.53
C SER A 19 3.53 -4.35 -0.40
N SER A 20 3.00 -4.60 0.80
CA SER A 20 1.57 -4.52 1.11
C SER A 20 1.01 -3.10 0.91
N ILE A 21 1.75 -2.08 1.35
CA ILE A 21 1.40 -0.68 1.09
C ILE A 21 1.44 -0.38 -0.41
N GLY A 22 2.45 -0.88 -1.14
CA GLY A 22 2.55 -0.78 -2.60
C GLY A 22 1.33 -1.37 -3.31
N ASN A 23 0.86 -2.54 -2.87
CA ASN A 23 -0.33 -3.18 -3.40
C ASN A 23 -1.60 -2.35 -3.13
N LEU A 24 -1.72 -1.74 -1.95
CA LEU A 24 -2.82 -0.83 -1.64
C LEU A 24 -2.80 0.43 -2.52
N VAL A 25 -1.63 1.01 -2.80
CA VAL A 25 -1.50 2.14 -3.74
C VAL A 25 -2.07 1.76 -5.11
N GLN A 26 -1.67 0.61 -5.66
CA GLN A 26 -2.13 0.16 -6.97
C GLN A 26 -3.64 -0.11 -6.97
N LYS A 27 -4.15 -0.76 -5.92
CA LYS A 27 -5.59 -0.99 -5.74
C LYS A 27 -6.38 0.32 -5.74
N TYR A 28 -5.99 1.30 -4.93
CA TYR A 28 -6.70 2.57 -4.89
C TYR A 28 -6.59 3.38 -6.20
N LYS A 29 -5.49 3.27 -6.95
CA LYS A 29 -5.39 3.84 -8.31
C LYS A 29 -6.39 3.18 -9.26
N HIS A 30 -6.50 1.85 -9.21
CA HIS A 30 -7.46 1.09 -10.01
C HIS A 30 -8.91 1.43 -9.63
N ASP A 31 -9.24 1.42 -8.34
CA ASP A 31 -10.59 1.71 -7.84
C ASP A 31 -11.00 3.16 -8.12
N ALA A 32 -10.06 4.10 -8.08
CA ALA A 32 -10.30 5.48 -8.48
C ALA A 32 -10.64 5.60 -9.97
N HIS A 33 -9.90 4.89 -10.82
CA HIS A 33 -10.16 4.86 -12.25
C HIS A 33 -11.53 4.24 -12.55
N ALA A 34 -11.84 3.08 -11.93
CA ALA A 34 -13.13 2.44 -12.05
C ALA A 34 -14.27 3.36 -11.59
N SER A 35 -14.16 3.98 -10.42
CA SER A 35 -15.17 4.92 -9.91
C SER A 35 -15.40 6.10 -10.85
N SER A 36 -14.33 6.63 -11.46
CA SER A 36 -14.45 7.70 -12.46
C SER A 36 -15.18 7.25 -13.71
N LEU A 37 -14.96 6.01 -14.18
CA LEU A 37 -15.68 5.44 -15.34
C LEU A 37 -17.17 5.25 -15.07
N PHE A 38 -17.54 4.91 -13.83
CA PHE A 38 -18.93 4.78 -13.39
C PHE A 38 -19.60 6.11 -13.02
N GLY A 39 -18.89 7.25 -13.17
CA GLY A 39 -19.41 8.58 -12.88
C GLY A 39 -19.38 8.98 -11.39
N ASP A 40 -18.84 8.14 -10.51
CA ASP A 40 -18.71 8.41 -9.08
C ASP A 40 -17.41 9.20 -8.80
N GLN A 41 -17.46 10.50 -9.11
CA GLN A 41 -16.32 11.40 -9.00
C GLN A 41 -15.89 11.66 -7.55
N ASP A 42 -16.83 11.65 -6.60
CA ASP A 42 -16.51 11.82 -5.18
C ASP A 42 -15.70 10.63 -4.66
N LYS A 43 -16.12 9.41 -4.97
CA LYS A 43 -15.39 8.19 -4.62
C LYS A 43 -14.05 8.11 -5.34
N ALA A 44 -13.99 8.49 -6.62
CA ALA A 44 -12.74 8.57 -7.36
C ALA A 44 -11.73 9.53 -6.71
N ARG A 45 -12.19 10.71 -6.24
CA ARG A 45 -11.35 11.68 -5.52
C ARG A 45 -10.82 11.11 -4.20
N ILE A 46 -11.66 10.41 -3.44
CA ILE A 46 -11.26 9.79 -2.17
C ILE A 46 -10.19 8.73 -2.40
N TYR A 47 -10.37 7.83 -3.37
CA TYR A 47 -9.38 6.80 -3.69
C TYR A 47 -8.07 7.37 -4.21
N LYS A 48 -8.11 8.42 -5.05
CA LYS A 48 -6.89 9.15 -5.44
C LYS A 48 -6.15 9.72 -4.23
N ARG A 49 -6.87 10.29 -3.26
CA ARG A 49 -6.28 10.82 -2.02
C ARG A 49 -5.57 9.72 -1.23
N PHE A 50 -6.20 8.56 -1.05
CA PHE A 50 -5.57 7.43 -0.36
C PHE A 50 -4.33 6.92 -1.09
N ALA A 51 -4.40 6.74 -2.41
CA ALA A 51 -3.25 6.35 -3.20
C ALA A 51 -2.06 7.31 -3.02
N ASN A 52 -2.31 8.62 -3.03
CA ASN A 52 -1.27 9.63 -2.84
C ASN A 52 -0.67 9.61 -1.43
N GLN A 53 -1.50 9.47 -0.39
CA GLN A 53 -1.03 9.38 0.99
C GLN A 53 -0.15 8.15 1.21
N LEU A 54 -0.54 7.00 0.67
CA LEU A 54 0.24 5.77 0.76
C LEU A 54 1.54 5.85 -0.07
N GLU A 55 1.51 6.51 -1.23
CA GLU A 55 2.71 6.73 -2.03
C GLU A 55 3.71 7.67 -1.33
N ASN A 56 3.21 8.69 -0.63
CA ASN A 56 4.05 9.56 0.21
C ASN A 56 4.65 8.80 1.39
N LEU A 57 3.85 7.95 2.06
CA LEU A 57 4.32 7.08 3.12
C LEU A 57 5.47 6.17 2.65
N LEU A 58 5.35 5.57 1.46
CA LEU A 58 6.41 4.75 0.85
C LEU A 58 7.68 5.52 0.52
N LYS A 59 7.58 6.82 0.25
CA LYS A 59 8.72 7.72 -0.01
C LYS A 59 9.35 8.24 1.28
N GLY A 60 8.82 7.87 2.45
CA GLY A 60 9.26 8.38 3.75
C GLY A 60 8.77 9.80 4.06
N GLY A 61 7.76 10.30 3.33
CA GLY A 61 7.16 11.61 3.55
C GLY A 61 5.93 11.52 4.46
N ALA A 62 5.97 12.26 5.58
CA ALA A 62 4.82 12.59 6.42
C ALA A 62 4.26 13.96 6.03
#